data_AF-A0A0F2Q2D4-F1
#
_entry.id   AF-A0A0F2Q2D4-F1
#
_cell.length_a   1.000
_cell.length_b   1.000
_cell.length_c   1.000
_cell.angle_alpha   90.00
_cell.angle_beta   90.00
_cell.angle_gamma   90.00
#
_symmetry.space_group_name_H-M   'P 1'
#
loop_
_entity.id
_entity.type
_entity.pdbx_description
1 polymer ?
#
loop_
_entity_poly.entity_id
_entity_poly.type
_entity_poly.pdbx_seq_one_letter_code
_entity_poly.pdbx_strand_id
1 'polypeptide(L)'
;MKLSALISALPPETLATGHPGAPDLTVTGLSADSRAVEPGNVFFALTGVKTDGARFALQAVTSGAVAIVAAADADLSEVAVPVLRARDPRLALARMA
;
A
#
# COMPACT_ATOMS: atom_id res chain seq x y z
N MET A 1 -5.62 5.15 12.55
CA MET A 1 -6.23 3.82 12.34
C MET A 1 -5.15 2.74 12.36
N LYS A 2 -5.46 1.49 12.70
CA LYS A 2 -4.47 0.40 12.63
C LYS A 2 -4.46 -0.22 11.24
N LEU A 3 -3.28 -0.51 10.70
CA LEU A 3 -3.14 -1.17 9.40
C LEU A 3 -3.86 -2.53 9.36
N SER A 4 -3.75 -3.30 10.44
CA SER A 4 -4.44 -4.59 10.62
C SER A 4 -5.97 -4.46 10.54
N ALA A 5 -6.54 -3.38 11.08
CA ALA A 5 -7.98 -3.13 11.02
C ALA A 5 -8.45 -2.81 9.60
N LEU A 6 -7.69 -2.01 8.84
CA LEU A 6 -8.00 -1.72 7.44
C LEU A 6 -7.96 -3.00 6.59
N ILE A 7 -6.95 -3.86 6.79
CA ILE A 7 -6.85 -5.14 6.08
C ILE A 7 -8.02 -6.06 6.44
N SER A 8 -8.39 -6.13 7.73
CA SER A 8 -9.50 -6.96 8.18
C SER A 8 -10.86 -6.49 7.67
N ALA A 9 -11.00 -5.21 7.32
CA ALA A 9 -12.22 -4.65 6.72
C ALA A 9 -12.31 -4.92 5.20
N LEU A 10 -11.19 -5.28 4.56
CA LEU A 10 -11.18 -5.67 3.15
C LEU A 10 -11.61 -7.13 3.00
N PRO A 11 -12.39 -7.45 1.97
CA PRO A 11 -12.70 -8.84 1.68
C PRO A 11 -11.44 -9.56 1.15
N PRO A 12 -11.31 -10.86 1.45
CA PRO A 12 -10.08 -11.61 1.26
C PRO A 12 -9.64 -11.71 -0.20
N GLU A 13 -10.55 -11.54 -1.17
CA GLU A 13 -10.16 -11.52 -2.59
C GLU A 13 -9.37 -10.27 -3.01
N THR A 14 -9.40 -9.20 -2.20
CA THR A 14 -8.73 -7.93 -2.52
C THR A 14 -7.21 -8.07 -2.45
N LEU A 15 -6.72 -8.86 -1.49
CA LEU A 15 -5.30 -9.11 -1.27
C LEU A 15 -4.88 -10.42 -1.96
N ALA A 16 -3.81 -10.36 -2.74
CA ALA A 16 -3.25 -11.52 -3.44
C ALA A 16 -2.51 -12.47 -2.50
N THR A 17 -1.90 -11.93 -1.44
CA THR A 17 -1.22 -12.71 -0.40
C THR A 17 -1.84 -12.36 0.95
N GLY A 18 -2.22 -13.39 1.72
CA GLY A 18 -2.58 -13.20 3.12
C GLY A 18 -1.45 -12.48 3.85
N HIS A 19 -1.79 -11.58 4.76
CA HIS A 19 -0.81 -10.74 5.47
C HIS A 19 -0.68 -11.21 6.93
N PRO A 20 -0.09 -12.40 7.21
CA PRO A 20 0.06 -12.92 8.56
C PRO A 20 1.02 -12.02 9.31
N GLY A 21 0.48 -11.10 10.12
CA GLY A 21 1.27 -10.15 10.89
C GLY A 21 1.38 -8.77 10.28
N ALA A 22 0.30 -8.24 9.70
CA ALA A 22 0.19 -6.78 9.52
C ALA A 22 0.55 -6.10 10.84
N PRO A 23 1.66 -5.34 10.89
CA PRO A 23 2.10 -4.78 12.16
C PRO A 23 1.03 -3.83 12.69
N ASP A 24 1.02 -3.57 14.01
CA ASP A 24 0.16 -2.56 14.65
C ASP A 24 0.64 -1.13 14.27
N LEU A 25 0.84 -0.89 12.98
CA LEU A 25 1.26 0.38 12.42
C LEU A 25 0.08 1.33 12.41
N THR A 26 0.32 2.52 12.95
CA THR A 26 -0.62 3.62 12.91
C THR A 26 -0.65 4.20 11.51
N VAL A 27 -1.75 3.97 10.82
CA VAL A 27 -2.11 4.61 9.56
C VAL A 27 -2.83 5.92 9.87
N THR A 28 -2.24 7.03 9.44
CA THR A 28 -2.80 8.39 9.57
C THR A 28 -3.57 8.82 8.32
N GLY A 29 -3.23 8.26 7.16
CA GLY A 29 -3.87 8.57 5.89
C GLY A 29 -3.55 7.57 4.79
N LEU A 30 -4.17 7.78 3.63
CA LEU A 30 -4.01 6.94 2.44
C LEU A 30 -3.65 7.87 1.28
N SER A 31 -2.56 7.59 0.58
CA SER A 31 -2.13 8.37 -0.58
C SER A 31 -1.78 7.46 -1.75
N ALA A 32 -2.31 7.77 -2.94
CA ALA A 32 -1.88 7.13 -4.19
C ALA A 32 -0.82 7.96 -4.95
N ASP A 33 -0.54 9.18 -4.49
CA ASP A 33 0.50 10.04 -5.05
C ASP A 33 1.67 10.13 -4.07
N SER A 34 2.87 9.73 -4.50
CA SER A 34 4.06 9.69 -3.66
C SER A 34 4.55 11.07 -3.23
N ARG A 35 4.07 12.14 -3.88
CA ARG A 35 4.36 13.54 -3.51
C ARG A 35 3.45 14.06 -2.40
N ALA A 36 2.30 13.43 -2.22
CA ALA A 36 1.35 13.74 -1.15
C ALA A 36 1.40 12.69 -0.02
N VAL A 37 2.45 11.87 0.03
CA VAL A 37 2.68 10.94 1.14
C VAL A 37 3.25 11.72 2.30
N GLU A 38 2.62 11.55 3.46
CA GLU A 38 3.09 12.08 4.73
C GLU A 38 3.47 10.92 5.68
N PRO A 39 4.24 11.22 6.74
CA PRO A 39 4.57 10.24 7.76
C PRO A 39 3.31 9.58 8.36
N GLY A 40 3.25 8.25 8.28
CA GLY A 40 2.08 7.47 8.73
C GLY A 40 1.08 7.13 7.62
N ASN A 41 1.27 7.61 6.39
CA ASN A 41 0.38 7.27 5.29
C ASN A 41 0.68 5.89 4.71
N VAL A 42 -0.35 5.25 4.15
CA VAL A 42 -0.19 4.07 3.29
C VAL A 42 -0.13 4.52 1.85
N PHE A 43 0.92 4.10 1.14
CA PHE A 43 1.08 4.43 -0.27
C PHE A 43 0.47 3.37 -1.17
N PHE A 44 -0.40 3.78 -2.10
CA PHE A 44 -1.02 2.88 -3.08
C PHE A 44 -0.32 3.02 -4.42
N ALA A 45 0.57 2.07 -4.71
CA ALA A 45 1.22 1.92 -6.00
C ALA A 45 0.21 1.39 -7.03
N LEU A 46 -0.50 2.30 -7.66
CA LEU A 46 -1.45 1.97 -8.72
C LEU A 46 -0.67 1.63 -10.01
N THR A 47 -0.83 0.40 -10.50
CA THR A 47 -0.31 0.02 -11.82
C THR A 47 -1.12 0.75 -12.90
N GLY A 48 -0.48 1.68 -13.60
CA GLY A 48 -1.07 2.45 -14.69
C GLY A 48 -0.49 2.06 -16.04
N VAL A 49 -1.23 2.32 -17.11
CA VAL A 49 -0.81 2.05 -18.51
C VAL A 49 0.42 2.89 -18.90
N LYS A 50 0.61 4.06 -18.29
CA LYS A 50 1.70 4.99 -18.63
C LYS A 50 2.91 4.88 -17.71
N THR A 51 2.70 4.60 -16.43
CA THR A 51 3.76 4.60 -15.43
C THR A 51 3.46 3.58 -14.36
N ASP A 52 4.48 2.81 -13.99
CA ASP A 52 4.40 1.84 -12.93
C ASP A 52 4.50 2.54 -11.56
N GLY A 53 3.41 2.47 -10.77
CA GLY A 53 3.34 3.07 -9.44
C GLY A 53 4.40 2.51 -8.47
N ALA A 54 4.89 1.29 -8.72
CA ALA A 54 5.91 0.66 -7.90
C ALA A 54 7.24 1.45 -7.90
N ARG A 55 7.55 2.17 -8.99
CA ARG A 55 8.76 3.00 -9.07
C ARG A 55 8.78 4.14 -8.07
N PHE A 56 7.61 4.56 -7.59
CA PHE A 56 7.47 5.62 -6.60
C PHE A 56 7.39 5.11 -5.16
N ALA A 57 7.37 3.79 -4.97
CA ALA A 57 7.30 3.16 -3.67
C ALA A 57 8.48 3.57 -2.77
N LEU A 58 9.70 3.56 -3.30
CA LEU A 58 10.89 3.98 -2.57
C LEU A 58 10.80 5.45 -2.12
N GLN A 59 10.27 6.31 -2.99
CA GLN A 59 10.05 7.72 -2.68
C GLN A 59 9.00 7.87 -1.57
N ALA A 60 7.89 7.14 -1.65
CA ALA A 60 6.85 7.16 -0.64
C ALA A 60 7.38 6.71 0.74
N VAL A 61 8.22 5.67 0.77
CA VAL A 61 8.87 5.20 2.00
C VAL A 61 9.77 6.28 2.59
N THR A 62 10.55 6.93 1.72
CA THR A 62 11.41 8.06 2.13
C THR A 62 10.60 9.23 2.69
N SER A 63 9.40 9.48 2.14
CA SER A 63 8.46 10.48 2.67
C SER A 63 7.79 10.07 3.99
N GLY A 64 7.96 8.83 4.45
CA GLY A 64 7.41 8.33 5.71
C GLY A 64 6.20 7.41 5.56
N ALA A 65 5.97 6.82 4.38
CA ALA A 65 4.95 5.79 4.22
C ALA A 65 5.24 4.61 5.16
N VAL A 66 4.22 4.18 5.91
CA VAL A 66 4.34 3.06 6.85
C VAL A 66 4.07 1.71 6.22
N ALA A 67 3.40 1.68 5.06
CA ALA A 67 3.14 0.49 4.27
C ALA A 67 2.87 0.85 2.81
N ILE A 68 3.01 -0.13 1.92
CA ILE A 68 2.74 0.03 0.49
C ILE A 68 1.73 -1.00 0.05
N VAL A 69 0.74 -0.58 -0.74
CA VAL A 69 -0.21 -1.47 -1.43
C VAL A 69 0.14 -1.45 -2.91
N ALA A 70 0.42 -2.61 -3.49
CA ALA A 70 0.81 -2.72 -4.89
C ALA A 70 0.27 -4.01 -5.51
N ALA A 71 0.29 -4.10 -6.84
CA ALA A 71 -0.05 -5.33 -7.55
C ALA A 71 0.87 -6.50 -7.12
N ALA A 72 0.39 -7.73 -7.28
CA ALA A 72 1.15 -8.94 -6.93
C ALA A 72 2.47 -9.06 -7.71
N ASP A 73 2.49 -8.58 -8.96
CA ASP A 73 3.62 -8.63 -9.88
C ASP A 73 4.60 -7.45 -9.76
N ALA A 74 4.30 -6.44 -8.94
CA ALA A 74 5.17 -5.26 -8.80
C ALA A 74 6.52 -5.62 -8.17
N ASP A 75 7.63 -5.10 -8.71
CA ASP A 75 8.94 -5.28 -8.07
C ASP A 75 9.12 -4.23 -6.96
N LEU A 76 9.13 -4.68 -5.70
CA LEU A 76 9.19 -3.85 -4.49
C LEU A 76 10.18 -4.42 -3.46
N SER A 77 11.17 -5.16 -3.95
CA SER A 77 12.16 -5.85 -3.12
C SER A 77 13.06 -4.88 -2.35
N GLU A 78 13.19 -3.64 -2.83
CA GLU A 78 14.03 -2.59 -2.26
C GLU A 78 13.34 -1.79 -1.12
N VAL A 79 12.08 -2.10 -0.81
CA VAL A 79 11.30 -1.37 0.18
C VAL A 79 11.45 -1.99 1.57
N ALA A 80 11.83 -1.16 2.55
CA ALA A 80 12.01 -1.59 3.95
C ALA A 80 10.71 -1.69 4.77
N VAL A 81 9.56 -1.27 4.22
CA VAL A 81 8.26 -1.30 4.91
C VAL A 81 7.38 -2.44 4.40
N PRO A 82 6.33 -2.85 5.14
CA PRO A 82 5.42 -3.90 4.70
C PRO A 82 4.77 -3.59 3.36
N VAL A 83 4.83 -4.56 2.43
CA VAL A 83 4.20 -4.47 1.11
C VAL A 83 2.99 -5.40 1.06
N LEU A 84 1.81 -4.82 0.98
CA LEU A 84 0.56 -5.51 0.75
C LEU A 84 0.37 -5.74 -0.75
N ARG A 85 0.41 -7.01 -1.14
CA ARG A 85 0.09 -7.42 -2.51
C ARG A 85 -1.42 -7.45 -2.69
N ALA A 86 -1.97 -6.51 -3.43
CA ALA A 86 -3.36 -6.48 -3.84
C ALA A 86 -3.52 -7.07 -5.24
N ARG A 87 -4.64 -7.78 -5.49
CA ARG A 87 -5.01 -8.17 -6.86
C ARG A 87 -5.35 -6.95 -7.70
N ASP A 88 -6.06 -6.00 -7.09
CA ASP A 88 -6.43 -4.74 -7.71
C ASP A 88 -6.16 -3.59 -6.71
N PRO A 89 -5.01 -2.89 -6.82
CA PRO A 89 -4.65 -1.82 -5.89
C PRO A 89 -5.59 -0.61 -5.97
N ARG A 90 -6.27 -0.40 -7.11
CA ARG A 90 -7.29 0.66 -7.26
C ARG A 90 -8.54 0.33 -6.45
N LEU A 91 -9.01 -0.91 -6.55
CA LEU A 91 -10.15 -1.38 -5.75
C LEU A 91 -9.83 -1.35 -4.26
N ALA A 92 -8.60 -1.73 -3.86
CA ALA A 92 -8.16 -1.67 -2.48
C ALA A 92 -8.22 -0.24 -1.93
N LEU A 93 -7.73 0.75 -2.70
CA LEU A 93 -7.82 2.16 -2.33
C LEU A 93 -9.29 2.60 -2.18
N ALA A 94 -10.15 2.27 -3.15
CA ALA A 94 -11.56 2.65 -3.12
C ALA A 94 -12.35 2.03 -1.95
N ARG A 95 -11.87 0.92 -1.40
CA ARG A 95 -12.48 0.26 -0.22
C ARG A 95 -11.89 0.71 1.11
N MET A 96 -10.67 1.26 1.10
CA MET A 96 -9.99 1.75 2.30
C MET A 96 -10.22 3.25 2.55
N ALA A 97 -10.49 4.02 1.50
CA ALA A 97 -10.85 5.45 1.56
C ALA A 97 -12.29 5.64 2.07
#